data_AF-A0A1D3CSF3-F1
#
_entry.id   AF-A0A1D3CSF3-F1
#
_cell.length_a   1.000
_cell.length_b   1.000
_cell.length_c   1.000
_cell.angle_alpha   90.00
_cell.angle_beta   90.00
_cell.angle_gamma   90.00
#
_symmetry.space_group_name_H-M   'P 1'
#
loop_
_entity.id
_entity.type
_entity.pdbx_description
1 polymer ?
#
loop_
_entity_poly.entity_id
_entity_poly.type
_entity_poly.pdbx_seq_one_letter_code
_entity_poly.pdbx_strand_id
1 'polypeptide(L)'
;MSMGTLLCGLVPEHFSQPAASIAGVSVTPEGPLLLANPSPPKRSLSLHPFYRLPVGAQNGNALLQFDESKALAAFKGKRLHVSKMLRTLGTLFLHPSLTEDQTNDVLSTAKNLFAYAMTSMVSAIRRWHPSKVDSLGRVFLVVDALYCAMKVLGQDPVEQPWWSTLMFIVKYAKGNSEVSLKPARRPLQIQQVIDPLNSALRVYSKGQRPGADVVVSLKRQLICQKVFKNSKAHAWDFWREEDEKWIESEGA
;
A
#
# COMPACT_ATOMS: atom_id res chain seq x y z
N MET A 1 6.03 -48.35 5.07
CA MET A 1 7.26 -48.59 4.29
C MET A 1 8.17 -47.39 4.49
N SER A 2 9.42 -47.61 4.90
CA SER A 2 10.41 -46.57 5.15
C SER A 2 11.61 -46.78 4.22
N MET A 3 11.97 -45.74 3.47
CA MET A 3 13.25 -45.50 2.78
C MET A 3 13.33 -43.99 2.54
N GLY A 4 14.48 -43.33 2.54
CA GLY A 4 15.85 -43.80 2.77
C GLY A 4 16.80 -42.61 2.53
N THR A 5 17.78 -42.43 3.41
CA THR A 5 18.65 -41.24 3.48
C THR A 5 19.79 -41.26 2.42
N LEU A 6 20.58 -40.17 2.38
CA LEU A 6 21.94 -40.03 1.80
C LEU A 6 22.00 -39.62 0.30
N LEU A 7 23.01 -38.89 -0.21
CA LEU A 7 24.39 -38.60 0.25
C LEU A 7 24.88 -37.17 -0.15
N CYS A 8 26.09 -36.81 0.29
CA CYS A 8 27.07 -35.77 -0.15
C CYS A 8 26.73 -34.77 -1.28
N GLY A 9 27.23 -33.53 -1.28
CA GLY A 9 28.39 -32.96 -0.58
C GLY A 9 29.56 -32.72 -1.53
N LEU A 10 29.99 -31.46 -1.72
CA LEU A 10 31.20 -31.07 -2.46
C LEU A 10 31.59 -29.62 -2.12
N VAL A 11 32.84 -29.43 -1.66
CA VAL A 11 33.49 -28.13 -1.42
C VAL A 11 34.75 -28.05 -2.29
N PRO A 12 34.88 -26.99 -3.11
CA PRO A 12 36.18 -26.41 -3.54
C PRO A 12 36.15 -24.86 -3.56
N GLU A 13 37.22 -24.06 -3.34
CA GLU A 13 38.61 -24.27 -2.90
C GLU A 13 39.05 -23.07 -2.01
N HIS A 14 40.28 -23.10 -1.47
CA HIS A 14 40.99 -21.91 -0.98
C HIS A 14 41.44 -21.00 -2.14
N PHE A 15 41.43 -19.67 -1.94
CA PHE A 15 42.34 -18.76 -2.65
C PHE A 15 43.04 -17.84 -1.66
N SER A 16 44.38 -17.90 -1.65
CA SER A 16 45.24 -17.12 -0.75
C SER A 16 45.96 -16.01 -1.52
N GLN A 17 45.77 -14.76 -1.09
CA GLN A 17 46.77 -13.66 -1.12
C GLN A 17 47.28 -13.18 -2.51
N PRO A 18 47.90 -11.98 -2.65
CA PRO A 18 48.73 -11.27 -1.67
C PRO A 18 48.31 -9.83 -1.30
N ALA A 19 48.96 -9.32 -0.25
CA ALA A 19 48.91 -7.92 0.14
C ALA A 19 49.85 -7.06 -0.71
N ALA A 20 49.44 -5.82 -1.01
CA ALA A 20 50.31 -4.77 -1.51
C ALA A 20 50.25 -3.57 -0.55
N SER A 21 51.32 -3.39 0.23
CA SER A 21 51.55 -2.17 1.00
C SER A 21 52.26 -1.16 0.10
N ILE A 22 51.72 0.06 -0.03
CA ILE A 22 52.43 1.19 -0.62
C ILE A 22 52.36 2.36 0.36
N ALA A 23 53.50 3.00 0.54
CA ALA A 23 53.72 4.05 1.53
C ALA A 23 52.98 5.36 1.19
N GLY A 24 52.84 6.22 2.20
CA GLY A 24 52.07 7.45 2.10
C GLY A 24 52.74 8.55 1.27
N VAL A 25 51.90 9.46 0.78
CA VAL A 25 52.29 10.82 0.36
C VAL A 25 51.37 11.78 1.10
N SER A 26 51.96 12.60 1.97
CA SER A 26 51.24 13.68 2.66
C SER A 26 51.47 14.98 1.89
N VAL A 27 50.40 15.56 1.34
CA VAL A 27 50.39 16.92 0.79
C VAL A 27 49.06 17.58 1.14
N THR A 28 49.08 18.53 2.07
CA THR A 28 48.13 19.64 2.13
C THR A 28 48.71 20.79 1.29
N PRO A 29 47.86 21.64 0.67
CA PRO A 29 47.33 22.78 1.43
C PRO A 29 45.87 23.16 1.14
N GLU A 30 45.19 23.60 2.21
CA GLU A 30 44.29 24.76 2.27
C GLU A 30 43.75 25.29 0.92
N GLY A 31 42.64 24.72 0.45
CA GLY A 31 41.70 25.40 -0.45
C GLY A 31 40.45 25.80 0.34
N PRO A 32 39.83 26.97 0.13
CA PRO A 32 38.64 27.36 0.88
C PRO A 32 37.52 26.35 0.61
N LEU A 33 37.17 25.57 1.64
CA LEU A 33 35.97 24.75 1.63
C LEU A 33 34.78 25.70 1.56
N LEU A 34 34.28 25.93 0.34
CA LEU A 34 32.91 26.35 0.15
C LEU A 34 32.04 25.31 0.85
N LEU A 35 31.57 25.68 2.05
CA LEU A 35 30.52 24.97 2.75
C LEU A 35 29.32 24.93 1.80
N ALA A 36 29.21 23.83 1.05
CA ALA A 36 28.00 23.45 0.37
C ALA A 36 26.97 23.28 1.47
N ASN A 37 26.18 24.33 1.71
CA ASN A 37 25.06 24.30 2.65
C ASN A 37 24.29 23.02 2.36
N PRO A 38 24.22 22.06 3.31
CA PRO A 38 23.53 20.82 3.06
C PRO A 38 22.09 21.19 2.72
N SER A 39 21.68 20.92 1.48
CA SER A 39 20.31 21.18 1.05
C SER A 39 19.38 20.54 2.07
N PRO A 40 18.34 21.25 2.55
CA PRO A 40 17.53 20.78 3.66
C PRO A 40 17.08 19.34 3.38
N PRO A 41 17.26 18.42 4.34
CA PRO A 41 17.12 17.00 4.08
C PRO A 41 15.70 16.71 3.59
N LYS A 42 15.59 16.28 2.33
CA LYS A 42 14.31 15.92 1.71
C LYS A 42 13.57 14.97 2.64
N ARG A 43 12.35 15.35 3.04
CA ARG A 43 11.58 14.57 4.01
C ARG A 43 11.35 13.17 3.46
N SER A 44 11.51 12.17 4.33
CA SER A 44 11.25 10.79 3.93
C SER A 44 9.78 10.60 3.56
N LEU A 45 9.53 10.03 2.38
CA LEU A 45 8.17 9.64 1.96
C LEU A 45 7.52 8.63 2.92
N SER A 46 8.28 7.99 3.82
CA SER A 46 7.71 7.17 4.90
C SER A 46 6.80 7.96 5.86
N LEU A 47 6.99 9.28 5.96
CA LEU A 47 6.21 10.19 6.81
C LEU A 47 5.06 10.89 6.05
N HIS A 48 4.96 10.68 4.74
CA HIS A 48 3.95 11.28 3.86
C HIS A 48 2.52 10.88 4.28
N PRO A 49 1.50 11.77 4.26
CA PRO A 49 0.11 11.45 4.63
C PRO A 49 -0.48 10.20 3.95
N PHE A 50 -0.13 9.99 2.68
CA PHE A 50 -0.53 8.80 1.91
C PHE A 50 0.14 7.48 2.32
N TYR A 51 1.21 7.50 3.13
CA TYR A 51 1.97 6.30 3.50
C TYR A 51 2.14 6.10 5.00
N ARG A 52 2.28 7.15 5.81
CA ARG A 52 2.55 7.01 7.24
C ARG A 52 1.48 6.22 7.97
N LEU A 53 1.87 5.61 9.09
CA LEU A 53 0.98 4.93 10.02
C LEU A 53 1.29 5.42 11.45
N PRO A 54 0.28 5.47 12.34
CA PRO A 54 0.50 5.71 13.77
C PRO A 54 1.38 4.60 14.33
N VAL A 55 2.08 4.91 15.42
CA VAL A 55 2.61 3.87 16.30
C VAL A 55 1.42 3.08 16.82
N GLY A 56 1.35 1.80 16.43
CA GLY A 56 0.19 0.95 16.65
C GLY A 56 -0.09 0.72 18.13
N ALA A 57 -1.37 0.53 18.47
CA ALA A 57 -1.77 0.14 19.81
C ALA A 57 -1.36 -1.33 20.06
N GLN A 58 -0.18 -1.54 20.66
CA GLN A 58 0.38 -2.88 20.92
C GLN A 58 -0.46 -3.74 21.90
N ASN A 59 -1.53 -3.18 22.46
CA ASN A 59 -2.39 -3.83 23.45
C ASN A 59 -3.62 -4.53 22.82
N GLY A 60 -3.68 -4.61 21.48
CA GLY A 60 -4.78 -5.19 20.70
C GLY A 60 -4.91 -6.71 20.78
N ASN A 61 -5.12 -7.28 21.97
CA ASN A 61 -5.55 -8.69 22.13
C ASN A 61 -6.91 -8.99 21.47
N ALA A 62 -7.63 -7.95 21.06
CA ALA A 62 -8.71 -8.05 20.10
C ALA A 62 -8.17 -8.44 18.71
N LEU A 63 -7.93 -9.74 18.51
CA LEU A 63 -7.92 -10.34 17.18
C LEU A 63 -9.09 -9.74 16.37
N LEU A 64 -8.87 -9.43 15.08
CA LEU A 64 -9.97 -9.52 14.13
C LEU A 64 -10.44 -10.99 14.09
N GLN A 65 -11.26 -11.39 15.06
CA GLN A 65 -12.27 -12.42 14.87
C GLN A 65 -13.26 -11.85 13.85
N PHE A 66 -12.81 -11.88 12.61
CA PHE A 66 -13.51 -11.39 11.47
C PHE A 66 -14.52 -12.44 11.05
N ASP A 67 -15.66 -12.42 11.73
CA ASP A 67 -16.82 -13.20 11.36
C ASP A 67 -17.38 -12.65 10.04
N GLU A 68 -16.95 -13.28 8.94
CA GLU A 68 -17.36 -12.93 7.58
C GLU A 68 -18.89 -12.95 7.44
N SER A 69 -19.56 -13.92 8.05
CA SER A 69 -21.02 -14.04 8.04
C SER A 69 -21.69 -12.84 8.70
N LYS A 70 -21.23 -12.41 9.88
CA LYS A 70 -21.74 -11.20 10.57
C LYS A 70 -21.45 -9.92 9.77
N ALA A 71 -20.26 -9.78 9.20
CA ALA A 71 -19.89 -8.61 8.42
C ALA A 71 -20.71 -8.48 7.12
N LEU A 72 -20.94 -9.60 6.42
CA LEU A 72 -21.82 -9.66 5.25
C LEU A 72 -23.30 -9.38 5.62
N ALA A 73 -23.78 -9.91 6.74
CA ALA A 73 -25.13 -9.64 7.24
C ALA A 73 -25.33 -8.15 7.58
N ALA A 74 -24.37 -7.54 8.30
CA ALA A 74 -24.42 -6.13 8.70
C ALA A 74 -24.34 -5.14 7.51
N PHE A 75 -23.90 -5.61 6.34
CA PHE A 75 -23.81 -4.84 5.09
C PHE A 75 -25.12 -4.83 4.29
N LYS A 76 -26.01 -5.83 4.45
CA LYS A 76 -27.28 -5.90 3.71
C LYS A 76 -28.11 -4.63 3.96
N GLY A 77 -28.46 -3.93 2.87
CA GLY A 77 -29.27 -2.71 2.89
C GLY A 77 -28.52 -1.39 3.12
N LYS A 78 -27.24 -1.41 3.53
CA LYS A 78 -26.49 -0.17 3.79
C LYS A 78 -25.78 0.36 2.54
N ARG A 79 -26.04 1.61 2.17
CA ARG A 79 -25.26 2.35 1.16
C ARG A 79 -23.93 2.84 1.76
N LEU A 80 -22.99 1.95 1.99
CA LEU A 80 -21.67 2.34 2.52
C LEU A 80 -20.83 3.03 1.44
N HIS A 81 -20.48 4.29 1.69
CA HIS A 81 -19.61 5.08 0.81
C HIS A 81 -18.14 4.72 1.10
N VAL A 82 -17.51 3.97 0.19
CA VAL A 82 -16.09 3.56 0.31
C VAL A 82 -15.14 4.74 0.56
N SER A 83 -15.38 5.90 -0.07
CA SER A 83 -14.59 7.11 0.16
C SER A 83 -14.72 7.67 1.57
N LYS A 84 -15.88 7.52 2.23
CA LYS A 84 -16.04 7.90 3.65
C LYS A 84 -15.21 6.99 4.56
N MET A 85 -15.26 5.68 4.34
CA MET A 85 -14.46 4.72 5.13
C MET A 85 -12.95 4.91 4.92
N LEU A 86 -12.53 5.14 3.67
CA LEU A 86 -11.15 5.48 3.35
C LEU A 86 -10.72 6.81 3.98
N ARG A 87 -11.57 7.84 3.97
CA ARG A 87 -11.30 9.11 4.68
C ARG A 87 -11.15 8.88 6.19
N THR A 88 -12.08 8.16 6.83
CA THR A 88 -12.01 7.86 8.27
C THR A 88 -10.71 7.15 8.64
N LEU A 89 -10.33 6.07 7.93
CA LEU A 89 -9.04 5.41 8.16
C LEU A 89 -7.86 6.35 7.88
N GLY A 90 -7.93 7.17 6.84
CA GLY A 90 -6.92 8.18 6.55
C GLY A 90 -6.70 9.17 7.68
N THR A 91 -7.78 9.79 8.17
CA THR A 91 -7.72 10.72 9.31
C THR A 91 -7.16 10.04 10.56
N LEU A 92 -7.57 8.80 10.87
CA LEU A 92 -7.01 8.03 11.98
C LEU A 92 -5.51 7.76 11.76
N PHE A 93 -5.08 7.41 10.56
CA PHE A 93 -3.67 7.14 10.26
C PHE A 93 -2.76 8.40 10.26
N LEU A 94 -3.34 9.60 10.34
CA LEU A 94 -2.57 10.83 10.55
C LEU A 94 -2.20 11.09 12.01
N HIS A 95 -2.80 10.42 12.99
CA HIS A 95 -2.35 10.58 14.37
C HIS A 95 -0.96 9.96 14.58
N PRO A 96 -0.10 10.51 15.46
CA PRO A 96 1.19 9.88 15.82
C PRO A 96 1.02 8.54 16.55
N SER A 97 -0.04 8.43 17.36
CA SER A 97 -0.46 7.26 18.12
C SER A 97 -2.00 7.27 18.24
N LEU A 98 -2.60 6.09 18.46
CA LEU A 98 -4.06 5.97 18.63
C LEU A 98 -4.46 5.78 20.08
N THR A 99 -5.59 6.38 20.49
CA THR A 99 -6.31 6.00 21.71
C THR A 99 -7.03 4.66 21.54
N GLU A 100 -7.57 4.11 22.63
CA GLU A 100 -8.41 2.90 22.57
C GLU A 100 -9.64 3.10 21.68
N ASP A 101 -10.37 4.22 21.84
CA ASP A 101 -11.53 4.57 20.99
C ASP A 101 -11.16 4.68 19.51
N GLN A 102 -10.04 5.35 19.20
CA GLN A 102 -9.55 5.46 17.82
C GLN A 102 -9.13 4.09 17.25
N THR A 103 -8.60 3.20 18.08
CA THR A 103 -8.25 1.83 17.70
C THR A 103 -9.53 1.02 17.41
N ASN A 104 -10.57 1.18 18.23
CA ASN A 104 -11.90 0.62 17.98
C ASN A 104 -12.55 1.17 16.70
N ASP A 105 -12.35 2.45 16.38
CA ASP A 105 -12.79 3.06 15.12
C ASP A 105 -12.03 2.50 13.90
N VAL A 106 -10.72 2.26 14.00
CA VAL A 106 -9.94 1.56 12.95
C VAL A 106 -10.51 0.15 12.74
N LEU A 107 -10.72 -0.61 13.82
CA LEU A 107 -11.29 -1.96 13.78
C LEU A 107 -12.69 -1.99 13.14
N SER A 108 -13.59 -1.09 13.57
CA SER A 108 -14.94 -0.94 13.05
C SER A 108 -14.95 -0.54 11.57
N THR A 109 -14.13 0.43 11.20
CA THR A 109 -14.05 0.92 9.81
C THR A 109 -13.41 -0.13 8.89
N ALA A 110 -12.38 -0.85 9.33
CA ALA A 110 -11.79 -1.96 8.59
C ALA A 110 -12.79 -3.09 8.34
N LYS A 111 -13.58 -3.48 9.36
CA LYS A 111 -14.66 -4.48 9.21
C LYS A 111 -15.69 -4.08 8.14
N ASN A 112 -16.13 -2.83 8.17
CA ASN A 112 -17.06 -2.28 7.17
C ASN A 112 -16.44 -2.20 5.76
N LEU A 113 -15.15 -1.84 5.66
CA LEU A 113 -14.41 -1.73 4.40
C LEU A 113 -14.15 -3.10 3.76
N PHE A 114 -13.88 -4.15 4.55
CA PHE A 114 -13.81 -5.51 4.06
C PHE A 114 -15.19 -6.00 3.59
N ALA A 115 -16.26 -5.76 4.34
CA ALA A 115 -17.61 -6.12 3.92
C ALA A 115 -18.00 -5.47 2.58
N TYR A 116 -17.55 -4.23 2.34
CA TYR A 116 -17.62 -3.56 1.04
C TYR A 116 -16.80 -4.30 -0.03
N ALA A 117 -15.57 -4.73 0.26
CA ALA A 117 -14.75 -5.49 -0.68
C ALA A 117 -15.45 -6.78 -1.16
N MET A 118 -15.95 -7.59 -0.22
CA MET A 118 -16.60 -8.87 -0.52
C MET A 118 -17.90 -8.73 -1.32
N THR A 119 -18.75 -7.78 -0.95
CA THR A 119 -20.07 -7.61 -1.58
C THR A 119 -20.00 -6.78 -2.87
N SER A 120 -19.27 -5.67 -2.82
CA SER A 120 -19.41 -4.57 -3.77
C SER A 120 -18.29 -4.53 -4.78
N MET A 121 -17.04 -4.89 -4.42
CA MET A 121 -16.00 -5.02 -5.45
C MET A 121 -16.28 -6.22 -6.36
N VAL A 122 -16.64 -7.39 -5.83
CA VAL A 122 -17.05 -8.56 -6.63
C VAL A 122 -18.17 -8.19 -7.62
N SER A 123 -19.18 -7.46 -7.15
CA SER A 123 -20.30 -6.99 -7.98
C SER A 123 -19.93 -5.92 -9.00
N ALA A 124 -18.91 -5.10 -8.74
CA ALA A 124 -18.38 -4.08 -9.65
C ALA A 124 -17.39 -4.66 -10.68
N ILE A 125 -16.73 -5.78 -10.36
CA ILE A 125 -15.89 -6.55 -11.29
C ILE A 125 -16.76 -7.30 -12.31
N ARG A 126 -17.91 -7.84 -11.86
CA ARG A 126 -18.86 -8.55 -12.74
C ARG A 126 -19.60 -7.61 -13.70
N ARG A 127 -20.00 -6.43 -13.24
CA ARG A 127 -20.64 -5.41 -14.08
C ARG A 127 -19.58 -4.60 -14.81
N TRP A 128 -19.33 -4.94 -16.08
CA TRP A 128 -18.40 -4.27 -17.01
C TRP A 128 -18.35 -2.75 -16.80
N HIS A 129 -17.36 -2.27 -16.04
CA HIS A 129 -17.18 -0.85 -15.82
C HIS A 129 -16.25 -0.29 -16.91
N PRO A 130 -16.65 0.76 -17.67
CA PRO A 130 -15.91 1.22 -18.84
C PRO A 130 -14.55 1.85 -18.52
N SER A 131 -14.22 2.12 -17.26
CA SER A 131 -12.86 2.47 -16.82
C SER A 131 -12.25 1.33 -15.99
N LYS A 132 -11.25 0.66 -16.58
CA LYS A 132 -10.38 -0.32 -15.92
C LYS A 132 -9.56 0.31 -14.78
N VAL A 133 -9.15 1.57 -14.93
CA VAL A 133 -8.36 2.30 -13.94
C VAL A 133 -9.19 2.58 -12.68
N ASP A 134 -10.45 3.03 -12.83
CA ASP A 134 -11.36 3.28 -11.71
C ASP A 134 -11.55 2.04 -10.83
N SER A 135 -11.71 0.87 -11.45
CA SER A 135 -11.87 -0.41 -10.75
C SER A 135 -10.58 -0.84 -10.05
N LEU A 136 -9.45 -0.94 -10.78
CA LEU A 136 -8.17 -1.39 -10.20
C LEU A 136 -7.64 -0.43 -9.14
N GLY A 137 -7.77 0.88 -9.36
CA GLY A 137 -7.32 1.88 -8.42
C GLY A 137 -8.19 1.94 -7.16
N ARG A 138 -9.50 1.72 -7.26
CA ARG A 138 -10.34 1.52 -6.08
C ARG A 138 -9.94 0.25 -5.31
N VAL A 139 -9.70 -0.85 -6.01
CA VAL A 139 -9.21 -2.10 -5.38
C VAL A 139 -7.89 -1.83 -4.64
N PHE A 140 -6.94 -1.13 -5.25
CA PHE A 140 -5.68 -0.73 -4.60
C PHE A 140 -5.90 0.12 -3.35
N LEU A 141 -6.75 1.15 -3.39
CA LEU A 141 -7.04 1.99 -2.22
C LEU A 141 -7.68 1.20 -1.07
N VAL A 142 -8.58 0.26 -1.38
CA VAL A 142 -9.21 -0.63 -0.38
C VAL A 142 -8.19 -1.60 0.22
N VAL A 143 -7.34 -2.22 -0.61
CA VAL A 143 -6.31 -3.18 -0.17
C VAL A 143 -5.23 -2.51 0.67
N ASP A 144 -4.71 -1.35 0.25
CA ASP A 144 -3.76 -0.57 1.05
C ASP A 144 -4.36 -0.16 2.40
N ALA A 145 -5.59 0.35 2.43
CA ALA A 145 -6.23 0.77 3.68
C ALA A 145 -6.49 -0.39 4.64
N LEU A 146 -6.91 -1.56 4.15
CA LEU A 146 -7.09 -2.77 4.97
C LEU A 146 -5.75 -3.31 5.48
N TYR A 147 -4.71 -3.33 4.65
CA TYR A 147 -3.35 -3.70 5.05
C TYR A 147 -2.85 -2.79 6.19
N CYS A 148 -2.98 -1.48 6.00
CA CYS A 148 -2.59 -0.46 6.97
C CYS A 148 -3.34 -0.63 8.29
N ALA A 149 -4.66 -0.85 8.24
CA ALA A 149 -5.47 -1.08 9.44
C ALA A 149 -4.96 -2.28 10.25
N MET A 150 -4.60 -3.39 9.60
CA MET A 150 -4.09 -4.57 10.30
C MET A 150 -2.74 -4.29 10.96
N LYS A 151 -1.79 -3.67 10.26
CA LYS A 151 -0.48 -3.33 10.86
C LYS A 151 -0.63 -2.36 12.04
N VAL A 152 -1.57 -1.42 11.98
CA VAL A 152 -1.90 -0.49 13.08
C VAL A 152 -2.53 -1.20 14.28
N LEU A 153 -3.34 -2.24 14.02
CA LEU A 153 -3.92 -3.14 15.04
C LEU A 153 -2.95 -4.22 15.53
N GLY A 154 -1.65 -4.14 15.17
CA GLY A 154 -0.63 -5.11 15.59
C GLY A 154 -0.71 -6.48 14.92
N GLN A 155 -1.58 -6.67 13.92
CA GLN A 155 -1.78 -7.95 13.24
C GLN A 155 -0.99 -8.05 11.94
N ASP A 156 -0.58 -9.27 11.57
CA ASP A 156 -0.15 -9.52 10.19
C ASP A 156 -1.35 -9.92 9.30
N PRO A 157 -1.57 -9.24 8.16
CA PRO A 157 -2.61 -9.61 7.20
C PRO A 157 -2.52 -11.05 6.71
N VAL A 158 -1.32 -11.63 6.50
CA VAL A 158 -1.18 -12.97 5.91
C VAL A 158 -1.69 -14.06 6.85
N GLU A 159 -1.54 -13.85 8.14
CA GLU A 159 -2.01 -14.75 9.19
C GLU A 159 -3.54 -14.73 9.32
N GLN A 160 -4.22 -13.73 8.74
CA GLN A 160 -5.68 -13.65 8.75
C GLN A 160 -6.29 -14.48 7.62
N PRO A 161 -7.18 -15.46 7.90
CA PRO A 161 -7.76 -16.33 6.87
C PRO A 161 -8.43 -15.57 5.71
N TRP A 162 -9.10 -14.45 6.02
CA TRP A 162 -9.81 -13.62 5.06
C TRP A 162 -8.91 -12.88 4.06
N TRP A 163 -7.61 -12.70 4.35
CA TRP A 163 -6.69 -12.02 3.43
C TRP A 163 -6.50 -12.82 2.14
N SER A 164 -6.41 -14.15 2.26
CA SER A 164 -6.34 -15.05 1.11
C SER A 164 -7.56 -14.90 0.19
N THR A 165 -8.77 -14.85 0.77
CA THR A 165 -10.05 -14.63 0.07
C THR A 165 -10.10 -13.25 -0.60
N LEU A 166 -9.63 -12.20 0.08
CA LEU A 166 -9.53 -10.86 -0.51
C LEU A 166 -8.58 -10.85 -1.70
N MET A 167 -7.40 -11.46 -1.59
CA MET A 167 -6.42 -11.54 -2.69
C MET A 167 -6.94 -12.39 -3.86
N PHE A 168 -7.76 -13.41 -3.62
CA PHE A 168 -8.47 -14.13 -4.68
C PHE A 168 -9.44 -13.21 -5.45
N ILE A 169 -10.22 -12.37 -4.75
CA ILE A 169 -11.09 -11.38 -5.39
C ILE A 169 -10.28 -10.34 -6.18
N VAL A 170 -9.14 -9.89 -5.67
CA VAL A 170 -8.20 -9.00 -6.39
C VAL A 170 -7.68 -9.68 -7.67
N LYS A 171 -7.30 -10.97 -7.61
CA LYS A 171 -6.87 -11.74 -8.78
C LYS A 171 -7.99 -11.85 -9.83
N TYR A 172 -9.22 -12.11 -9.40
CA TYR A 172 -10.39 -12.15 -10.29
C TYR A 172 -10.69 -10.78 -10.92
N ALA A 173 -10.54 -9.69 -10.16
CA ALA A 173 -10.62 -8.31 -10.66
C ALA A 173 -9.63 -8.04 -11.81
N LYS A 174 -8.39 -8.53 -11.64
CA LYS A 174 -7.33 -8.38 -12.63
C LYS A 174 -7.58 -9.23 -13.88
N GLY A 175 -7.92 -10.51 -13.73
CA GLY A 175 -8.17 -11.42 -14.86
C GLY A 175 -9.29 -10.95 -15.79
N ASN A 176 -10.45 -10.57 -15.24
CA ASN A 176 -11.56 -10.04 -16.04
C ASN A 176 -11.20 -8.73 -16.77
N SER A 177 -10.19 -7.99 -16.29
CA SER A 177 -9.72 -6.75 -16.90
C SER A 177 -8.75 -6.95 -18.08
N GLU A 178 -8.23 -8.15 -18.30
CA GLU A 178 -7.31 -8.45 -19.41
C GLU A 178 -8.06 -8.78 -20.70
N VAL A 179 -9.21 -9.45 -20.59
CA VAL A 179 -10.05 -9.90 -21.71
C VAL A 179 -10.62 -8.75 -22.56
N SER A 180 -10.83 -7.57 -21.96
CA SER A 180 -11.71 -6.55 -22.54
C SER A 180 -11.08 -5.61 -23.60
N LEU A 181 -9.75 -5.50 -23.70
CA LEU A 181 -9.09 -4.58 -24.65
C LEU A 181 -7.72 -5.12 -25.10
N LYS A 182 -7.56 -5.35 -26.42
CA LYS A 182 -6.26 -5.63 -27.06
C LYS A 182 -5.23 -4.55 -26.69
N PRO A 183 -3.99 -4.89 -26.31
CA PRO A 183 -3.00 -3.92 -25.81
C PRO A 183 -2.80 -2.68 -26.70
N ALA A 184 -2.82 -2.88 -28.03
CA ALA A 184 -2.61 -1.84 -29.05
C ALA A 184 -3.66 -0.72 -29.11
N ARG A 185 -4.72 -0.73 -28.28
CA ARG A 185 -5.76 0.32 -28.25
C ARG A 185 -5.84 1.13 -26.95
N ARG A 186 -4.89 0.98 -26.02
CA ARG A 186 -4.86 1.80 -24.78
C ARG A 186 -3.97 3.04 -24.96
N PRO A 187 -4.44 4.25 -24.60
CA PRO A 187 -3.58 5.42 -24.45
C PRO A 187 -2.42 5.12 -23.48
N LEU A 188 -1.19 5.54 -23.84
CA LEU A 188 0.01 5.28 -23.04
C LEU A 188 -0.13 5.73 -21.58
N GLN A 189 -0.74 6.88 -21.35
CA GLN A 189 -1.05 7.45 -20.03
C GLN A 189 -1.88 6.50 -19.14
N ILE A 190 -2.83 5.75 -19.72
CA ILE A 190 -3.65 4.79 -18.98
C ILE A 190 -2.82 3.56 -18.59
N GLN A 191 -1.93 3.11 -19.48
CA GLN A 191 -1.08 1.94 -19.23
C GLN A 191 -0.01 2.25 -18.14
N GLN A 192 0.53 3.48 -18.13
CA GLN A 192 1.44 3.99 -17.10
C GLN A 192 0.87 3.94 -15.68
N VAL A 193 -0.46 3.94 -15.50
CA VAL A 193 -1.10 3.78 -14.18
C VAL A 193 -1.45 2.31 -13.89
N ILE A 194 -1.90 1.56 -14.90
CA ILE A 194 -2.37 0.17 -14.75
C ILE A 194 -1.25 -0.78 -14.32
N ASP A 195 -0.05 -0.65 -14.89
CA ASP A 195 1.04 -1.60 -14.60
C ASP A 195 1.63 -1.42 -13.19
N PRO A 196 1.89 -0.19 -12.71
CA PRO A 196 2.22 0.04 -11.30
C PRO A 196 1.12 -0.42 -10.33
N LEU A 197 -0.17 -0.18 -10.64
CA LEU A 197 -1.29 -0.73 -9.85
C LEU A 197 -1.24 -2.27 -9.77
N ASN A 198 -1.03 -2.94 -10.90
CA ASN A 198 -0.95 -4.40 -10.97
C ASN A 198 0.25 -4.97 -10.22
N SER A 199 1.38 -4.26 -10.24
CA SER A 199 2.60 -4.58 -9.50
C SER A 199 2.39 -4.41 -7.99
N ALA A 200 1.87 -3.25 -7.55
CA ALA A 200 1.56 -2.97 -6.15
C ALA A 200 0.60 -4.01 -5.55
N LEU A 201 -0.48 -4.37 -6.28
CA LEU A 201 -1.41 -5.42 -5.87
C LEU A 201 -0.75 -6.83 -5.81
N ARG A 202 0.31 -7.08 -6.58
CA ARG A 202 1.10 -8.32 -6.48
C ARG A 202 1.96 -8.33 -5.21
N VAL A 203 2.52 -7.19 -4.80
CA VAL A 203 3.26 -7.06 -3.52
C VAL A 203 2.30 -7.30 -2.34
N TYR A 204 1.11 -6.69 -2.35
CA TYR A 204 0.07 -6.96 -1.35
C TYR A 204 -0.35 -8.44 -1.29
N SER A 205 -0.43 -9.13 -2.42
CA SER A 205 -0.76 -10.57 -2.43
C SER A 205 0.29 -11.47 -1.76
N LYS A 206 1.48 -10.94 -1.47
CA LYS A 206 2.54 -11.60 -0.69
C LYS A 206 2.56 -11.19 0.79
N GLY A 207 1.59 -10.39 1.25
CA GLY A 207 1.61 -9.86 2.62
C GLY A 207 2.53 -8.68 2.83
N GLN A 208 2.99 -8.03 1.75
CA GLN A 208 3.94 -6.93 1.83
C GLN A 208 3.28 -5.63 1.39
N ARG A 209 3.72 -4.52 1.96
CA ARG A 209 3.40 -3.20 1.43
C ARG A 209 4.41 -2.81 0.35
N PRO A 210 3.99 -2.25 -0.80
CA PRO A 210 4.93 -1.58 -1.72
C PRO A 210 5.64 -0.41 -1.02
N GLY A 211 6.80 0.00 -1.55
CA GLY A 211 7.56 1.14 -1.05
C GLY A 211 6.77 2.45 -1.01
N ALA A 212 7.22 3.38 -0.16
CA ALA A 212 6.57 4.66 0.04
C ALA A 212 6.49 5.50 -1.25
N ASP A 213 7.55 5.47 -2.05
CA ASP A 213 7.62 6.02 -3.41
C ASP A 213 6.49 5.50 -4.31
N VAL A 214 6.28 4.18 -4.35
CA VAL A 214 5.25 3.53 -5.17
C VAL A 214 3.85 3.89 -4.67
N VAL A 215 3.60 3.78 -3.37
CA VAL A 215 2.27 4.03 -2.78
C VAL A 215 1.88 5.50 -2.86
N VAL A 216 2.79 6.43 -2.57
CA VAL A 216 2.54 7.88 -2.66
C VAL A 216 2.31 8.27 -4.13
N SER A 217 3.18 7.83 -5.05
CA SER A 217 3.02 8.12 -6.48
C SER A 217 1.69 7.61 -7.03
N LEU A 218 1.31 6.36 -6.71
CA LEU A 218 0.00 5.83 -7.07
C LEU A 218 -1.13 6.66 -6.46
N LYS A 219 -1.15 6.90 -5.15
CA LYS A 219 -2.23 7.69 -4.53
C LYS A 219 -2.35 9.10 -5.13
N ARG A 220 -1.24 9.78 -5.43
CA ARG A 220 -1.23 11.07 -6.15
C ARG A 220 -1.87 10.99 -7.54
N GLN A 221 -1.50 10.00 -8.35
CA GLN A 221 -2.11 9.81 -9.69
C GLN A 221 -3.63 9.56 -9.59
N LEU A 222 -4.03 8.70 -8.66
CA LEU A 222 -5.41 8.24 -8.50
C LEU A 222 -6.34 9.32 -7.91
N ILE A 223 -5.84 10.10 -6.94
CA ILE A 223 -6.62 11.06 -6.13
C ILE A 223 -6.42 12.52 -6.57
N CYS A 224 -5.17 12.94 -6.78
CA CYS A 224 -4.81 14.34 -7.03
C CYS A 224 -4.84 14.68 -8.52
N GLN A 225 -4.23 13.84 -9.37
CA GLN A 225 -4.23 14.00 -10.84
C GLN A 225 -5.57 13.62 -11.51
N LYS A 226 -6.56 13.25 -10.71
CA LYS A 226 -7.95 13.04 -11.12
C LYS A 226 -8.17 11.96 -12.19
N VAL A 227 -7.33 10.92 -12.21
CA VAL A 227 -7.37 9.84 -13.23
C VAL A 227 -8.67 9.01 -13.19
N PHE A 228 -9.34 8.89 -12.05
CA PHE A 228 -10.68 8.25 -12.00
C PHE A 228 -11.80 9.19 -12.40
N LYS A 229 -12.91 8.66 -12.94
CA LYS A 229 -14.13 9.45 -13.21
C LYS A 229 -14.67 10.16 -11.95
N ASN A 230 -14.60 9.51 -10.79
CA ASN A 230 -15.12 10.02 -9.52
C ASN A 230 -14.04 10.63 -8.60
N SER A 231 -12.81 10.81 -9.08
CA SER A 231 -11.72 11.44 -8.32
C SER A 231 -12.03 12.90 -7.95
N LYS A 232 -12.77 13.61 -8.81
CA LYS A 232 -13.20 15.00 -8.62
C LYS A 232 -14.25 15.18 -7.49
N ALA A 233 -14.77 14.11 -6.91
CA ALA A 233 -15.74 14.21 -5.83
C ALA A 233 -15.10 14.79 -4.56
N HIS A 234 -15.87 15.61 -3.83
CA HIS A 234 -15.46 16.22 -2.54
C HIS A 234 -15.06 15.22 -1.46
N ALA A 235 -15.50 13.96 -1.58
CA ALA A 235 -15.09 12.87 -0.69
C ALA A 235 -13.57 12.56 -0.74
N TRP A 236 -12.83 13.17 -1.65
CA TRP A 236 -11.38 13.07 -1.79
C TRP A 236 -10.62 14.36 -1.48
N ASP A 237 -11.29 15.48 -1.15
CA ASP A 237 -10.63 16.78 -0.91
C ASP A 237 -9.66 16.71 0.26
N PHE A 238 -10.07 16.13 1.39
CA PHE A 238 -9.21 15.82 2.54
C PHE A 238 -7.85 15.21 2.15
N TRP A 239 -7.83 14.28 1.20
CA TRP A 239 -6.59 13.63 0.77
C TRP A 239 -5.74 14.54 -0.12
N ARG A 240 -6.34 15.45 -0.88
CA ARG A 240 -5.62 16.46 -1.67
C ARG A 240 -5.03 17.55 -0.77
N GLU A 241 -5.82 18.05 0.17
CA GLU A 241 -5.39 19.06 1.15
C GLU A 241 -4.18 18.60 1.96
N GLU A 242 -4.15 17.34 2.39
CA GLU A 242 -3.00 16.79 3.13
C GLU A 242 -1.76 16.56 2.24
N ASP A 243 -1.95 16.23 0.96
CA ASP A 243 -0.86 16.13 -0.03
C ASP A 243 -0.27 17.51 -0.36
N GLU A 244 -1.14 18.52 -0.47
CA GLU A 244 -0.78 19.92 -0.71
C GLU A 244 -0.01 20.51 0.47
N LYS A 245 -0.52 20.42 1.70
CA LYS A 245 0.19 20.82 2.93
C LYS A 245 1.55 20.13 3.06
N TRP A 246 1.65 18.86 2.67
CA TRP A 246 2.92 18.14 2.67
C TRP A 246 3.92 18.79 1.70
N ILE A 247 3.50 19.05 0.46
CA ILE A 247 4.33 19.68 -0.58
C ILE A 247 4.74 21.10 -0.19
N GLU A 248 3.82 21.93 0.32
CA GLU A 248 4.11 23.27 0.83
C GLU A 248 5.21 23.23 1.91
N SER A 249 5.12 22.25 2.81
CA SER A 249 6.10 22.05 3.89
C SER A 249 7.41 21.35 3.47
N GLU A 250 7.59 21.05 2.18
CA GLU A 250 8.89 20.70 1.56
C GLU A 250 9.52 21.90 0.82
N GLY A 251 8.75 22.96 0.54
CA GLY A 251 9.20 24.17 -0.16
C GLY A 251 9.54 25.36 0.75
N ALA A 252 9.34 25.21 2.06
CA ALA A 252 9.64 26.19 3.11
C ALA A 252 10.77 25.69 4.03
#